data_AF-A0A5N9HEX1-F1
#
_entry.id   AF-A0A5N9HEX1-F1
#
_cell.length_a   1.000
_cell.length_b   1.000
_cell.length_c   1.000
_cell.angle_alpha   90.00
_cell.angle_beta   90.00
_cell.angle_gamma   90.00
#
_symmetry.space_group_name_H-M   'P 1'
#
loop_
_entity.id
_entity.type
_entity.pdbx_description
1 polymer ?
#
loop_
_entity_poly.entity_id
_entity_poly.type
_entity_poly.pdbx_seq_one_letter_code
_entity_poly.pdbx_strand_id
1 'polypeptide(L)'
;MFTRRSGMKMFSYIKDQVTPLEPLGLLEFIEGDEQITDVLTAVPTPGHTPGHTSFWVSSASENAVILGDAAHMPIQAHHTDWNPRADVDNETSPVSRREILDRAEKESAVVASGHFPKPGFGRLSRQDGVRRWQAL
;
A
#
# COMPACT_ATOMS: atom_id res chain seq x y z
N MET A 1 -9.42 1.34 -5.60
CA MET A 1 -8.81 2.46 -6.34
C MET A 1 -8.03 1.86 -7.48
N PHE A 2 -8.45 2.14 -8.71
CA PHE A 2 -8.01 1.37 -9.89
C PHE A 2 -7.09 2.27 -10.71
N THR A 3 -5.85 1.86 -10.90
CA THR A 3 -4.94 2.50 -11.86
C THR A 3 -5.34 2.08 -13.27
N ARG A 4 -5.32 2.97 -14.26
CA ARG A 4 -5.54 2.59 -15.66
C ARG A 4 -4.35 1.75 -16.14
N ARG A 5 -4.56 0.47 -16.44
CA ARG A 5 -3.60 -0.32 -17.24
C ARG A 5 -4.32 -0.96 -18.41
N SER A 6 -3.96 -0.53 -19.62
CA SER A 6 -4.37 -1.19 -20.86
C SER A 6 -3.67 -2.54 -21.00
N GLY A 7 -4.38 -3.57 -21.47
CA GLY A 7 -3.77 -4.83 -21.90
C GLY A 7 -3.70 -5.95 -20.85
N MET A 8 -4.28 -5.77 -19.67
CA MET A 8 -4.37 -6.83 -18.66
C MET A 8 -5.71 -7.55 -18.69
N LYS A 9 -5.69 -8.86 -18.39
CA LYS A 9 -6.91 -9.67 -18.27
C LYS A 9 -7.77 -9.12 -17.13
N MET A 10 -8.93 -8.55 -17.48
CA MET A 10 -9.87 -8.03 -16.49
C MET A 10 -10.41 -9.18 -15.65
N PHE A 11 -10.18 -9.13 -14.33
CA PHE A 11 -10.83 -10.08 -13.42
C PHE A 11 -12.35 -9.88 -13.46
N SER A 12 -13.12 -10.96 -13.34
CA SER A 12 -14.59 -10.91 -13.42
C SER A 12 -15.19 -9.93 -12.40
N TYR A 13 -14.64 -9.87 -11.20
CA TYR A 13 -15.11 -8.94 -10.17
C TYR A 13 -14.88 -7.47 -10.54
N ILE A 14 -13.83 -7.12 -11.29
CA ILE A 14 -13.65 -5.73 -11.76
C ILE A 14 -14.74 -5.39 -12.79
N LYS A 15 -15.01 -6.31 -13.71
CA LYS A 15 -16.09 -6.16 -14.67
C LYS A 15 -17.44 -5.97 -13.96
N ASP A 16 -17.74 -6.77 -12.96
CA ASP A 16 -19.06 -6.78 -12.34
C ASP A 16 -19.25 -5.67 -11.28
N GLN A 17 -18.18 -5.23 -10.61
CA GLN A 17 -18.28 -4.31 -9.46
C GLN A 17 -17.73 -2.90 -9.72
N VAL A 18 -16.83 -2.75 -10.71
CA VAL A 18 -16.14 -1.48 -10.96
C VAL A 18 -16.59 -0.86 -12.27
N THR A 19 -16.55 -1.61 -13.38
CA THR A 19 -16.91 -1.04 -14.69
C THR A 19 -18.32 -0.44 -14.79
N PRO A 20 -19.34 -0.87 -14.01
CA PRO A 20 -20.65 -0.21 -14.02
C PRO A 20 -20.61 1.25 -13.53
N LEU A 21 -19.56 1.66 -12.80
CA LEU A 21 -19.37 3.03 -12.34
C LEU A 21 -18.87 3.96 -13.47
N GLU A 22 -18.27 3.41 -14.54
CA GLU A 22 -17.74 4.19 -15.67
C GLU A 22 -18.83 4.94 -16.45
N PRO A 23 -19.90 4.30 -16.96
CA PRO A 23 -20.97 5.02 -17.67
C PRO A 23 -21.78 5.95 -16.75
N LEU A 24 -21.67 5.81 -15.43
CA LEU A 24 -22.28 6.71 -14.45
C LEU A 24 -21.44 7.98 -14.19
N GLY A 25 -20.22 8.06 -14.73
CA GLY A 25 -19.31 9.18 -14.44
C GLY A 25 -18.81 9.19 -13.00
N LEU A 26 -18.81 8.05 -12.31
CA LEU A 26 -18.41 7.90 -10.90
C LEU A 26 -17.00 7.32 -10.74
N LEU A 27 -16.25 7.16 -11.83
CA LEU A 27 -14.87 6.69 -11.81
C LEU A 27 -13.90 7.80 -12.17
N GLU A 28 -12.97 8.01 -11.26
CA GLU A 28 -11.73 8.74 -11.50
C GLU A 28 -10.57 7.77 -11.30
N PHE A 29 -9.67 7.73 -12.28
CA PHE A 29 -8.51 6.86 -12.26
C PHE A 29 -7.30 7.69 -11.87
N ILE A 30 -6.47 7.13 -10.97
CA ILE A 30 -5.19 7.71 -10.60
C ILE A 30 -4.06 7.01 -11.34
N GLU A 31 -2.99 7.75 -11.64
CA GLU A 31 -1.83 7.22 -12.35
C GLU A 31 -0.52 7.62 -11.66
N GLY A 32 0.28 6.62 -11.29
CA GLY A 32 1.61 6.86 -10.73
C GLY A 32 1.57 7.48 -9.34
N ASP A 33 2.64 8.22 -9.03
CA ASP A 33 2.72 9.03 -7.81
C ASP A 33 1.95 10.34 -8.04
N GLU A 34 0.81 10.47 -7.39
CA GLU A 34 -0.17 11.53 -7.66
C GLU A 34 -0.65 12.17 -6.36
N GLN A 35 -0.57 13.49 -6.27
CA GLN A 35 -1.11 14.24 -5.14
C GLN A 35 -2.63 14.41 -5.33
N ILE A 36 -3.41 13.77 -4.45
CA ILE A 36 -4.88 13.76 -4.50
C ILE A 36 -5.47 14.97 -3.77
N THR A 37 -4.86 15.34 -2.64
CA THR A 37 -5.21 16.54 -1.86
C THR A 37 -3.95 17.16 -1.27
N ASP A 38 -4.08 18.30 -0.59
CA ASP A 38 -2.98 18.93 0.14
C ASP A 38 -2.31 18.02 1.19
N VAL A 39 -3.00 16.97 1.64
CA VAL A 39 -2.52 16.06 2.69
C VAL A 39 -2.42 14.59 2.26
N LEU A 40 -2.87 14.24 1.05
CA LEU A 40 -3.00 12.85 0.59
C LEU A 40 -2.32 12.65 -0.75
N THR A 41 -1.38 11.72 -0.81
CA THR A 41 -0.65 11.32 -2.02
C THR A 41 -0.83 9.83 -2.28
N ALA A 42 -1.19 9.48 -3.50
CA ALA A 42 -1.17 8.11 -3.98
C ALA A 42 0.27 7.69 -4.27
N VAL A 43 0.73 6.59 -3.69
CA VAL A 43 2.09 6.06 -3.85
C VAL A 43 1.99 4.65 -4.44
N PRO A 44 2.41 4.45 -5.70
CA PRO A 44 2.42 3.14 -6.32
C PRO A 44 3.23 2.14 -5.50
N THR A 45 2.60 1.01 -5.17
CA THR A 45 3.26 -0.11 -4.49
C THR A 45 2.87 -1.41 -5.19
N PRO A 46 3.19 -1.56 -6.49
CA PRO A 46 2.76 -2.70 -7.28
C PRO A 46 3.37 -4.01 -6.77
N GLY A 47 2.70 -5.12 -7.06
CA GLY A 47 3.19 -6.46 -6.75
C GLY A 47 2.10 -7.33 -6.17
N HIS A 48 1.47 -6.89 -5.07
CA HIS A 48 0.29 -7.56 -4.52
C HIS A 48 -0.81 -7.68 -5.59
N THR A 49 -1.16 -6.54 -6.18
CA THR A 49 -1.79 -6.49 -7.50
C THR A 49 -1.01 -5.53 -8.39
N PRO A 50 -1.17 -5.60 -9.73
CA PRO A 50 -0.40 -4.76 -10.64
C PRO A 50 -0.72 -3.25 -10.54
N GLY A 51 -1.88 -2.90 -9.98
CA GLY A 51 -2.29 -1.52 -9.67
C GLY A 51 -2.32 -1.19 -8.18
N HIS A 52 -1.70 -2.03 -7.33
CA HIS A 52 -1.69 -1.80 -5.89
C HIS A 52 -1.02 -0.45 -5.57
N THR A 53 -1.68 0.33 -4.71
CA THR A 53 -1.32 1.71 -4.37
C THR A 53 -1.51 1.89 -2.88
N SER A 54 -0.48 2.37 -2.19
CA SER A 54 -0.57 2.83 -0.82
C SER A 54 -0.87 4.33 -0.80
N PHE A 55 -1.41 4.86 0.30
CA PHE A 55 -1.64 6.30 0.43
C PHE A 55 -0.76 6.88 1.51
N TRP A 56 0.05 7.87 1.13
CA TRP A 56 0.81 8.67 2.07
C TRP A 56 -0.04 9.84 2.54
N VAL A 57 -0.07 10.05 3.85
CA VAL A 57 -0.78 11.15 4.50
C VAL A 57 0.25 12.01 5.21
N SER A 58 0.29 13.29 4.88
CA SER A 58 1.17 14.27 5.52
C SER A 58 0.34 15.45 6.00
N SER A 59 0.44 15.77 7.30
CA SER A 59 -0.25 16.91 7.89
C SER A 59 0.61 17.52 8.99
N ALA A 60 0.93 18.81 8.85
CA ALA A 60 1.89 19.50 9.70
C ALA A 60 3.22 18.72 9.80
N SER A 61 3.63 18.31 11.01
CA SER A 61 4.85 17.53 11.25
C SER A 61 4.62 16.03 11.35
N GLU A 62 3.40 15.55 11.10
CA GLU A 62 3.05 14.13 11.22
C GLU A 62 2.86 13.48 9.86
N ASN A 63 3.30 12.23 9.77
CA ASN A 63 3.15 11.37 8.60
C ASN A 63 2.43 10.07 8.96
N ALA A 64 1.64 9.57 8.02
CA ALA A 64 1.07 8.22 8.06
C ALA A 64 1.07 7.60 6.67
N VAL A 65 1.02 6.27 6.62
CA VAL A 65 0.81 5.51 5.39
C VAL A 65 -0.35 4.54 5.59
N ILE A 66 -1.36 4.65 4.74
CA ILE A 66 -2.37 3.61 4.55
C ILE A 66 -1.73 2.58 3.62
N LEU A 67 -1.27 1.48 4.22
CA LEU A 67 -0.39 0.53 3.56
C LEU A 67 -1.09 -0.26 2.44
N GLY A 68 -2.40 -0.47 2.58
CA GLY A 68 -3.10 -1.51 1.81
C GLY A 68 -2.52 -2.88 2.14
N ASP A 69 -2.34 -3.69 1.11
CA ASP A 69 -1.93 -5.09 1.19
C ASP A 69 -0.44 -5.28 0.83
N ALA A 70 0.34 -4.19 0.79
CA ALA A 70 1.80 -4.26 0.58
C ALA A 70 2.49 -5.14 1.62
N ALA A 71 1.91 -5.29 2.83
CA ALA A 71 2.27 -6.33 3.79
C ALA A 71 1.02 -6.85 4.52
N HIS A 72 1.00 -8.16 4.81
CA HIS A 72 -0.09 -8.87 5.46
C HIS A 72 0.20 -9.23 6.92
N MET A 73 1.48 -9.27 7.32
CA MET A 73 1.88 -9.61 8.68
C MET A 73 3.00 -8.69 9.18
N PRO A 74 3.00 -8.31 10.47
CA PRO A 74 4.05 -7.46 11.05
C PRO A 74 5.48 -7.96 10.83
N ILE A 75 5.68 -9.27 10.75
CA ILE A 75 7.00 -9.88 10.52
C ILE A 75 7.62 -9.49 9.17
N GLN A 76 6.78 -9.16 8.18
CA GLN A 76 7.24 -8.68 6.87
C GLN A 76 7.83 -7.27 6.93
N ALA A 77 7.73 -6.58 8.09
CA ALA A 77 8.49 -5.37 8.32
C ALA A 77 10.00 -5.63 8.34
N HIS A 78 10.42 -6.77 8.88
CA HIS A 78 11.82 -7.19 8.84
C HIS A 78 12.14 -8.00 7.59
N HIS A 79 11.30 -9.00 7.31
CA HIS A 79 11.46 -9.92 6.18
C HIS A 79 10.66 -9.40 4.98
N THR A 80 11.11 -8.30 4.39
CA THR A 80 10.41 -7.66 3.27
C THR A 80 10.38 -8.55 2.02
N ASP A 81 11.28 -9.53 1.94
CA ASP A 81 11.37 -10.56 0.91
C ASP A 81 10.36 -11.71 1.07
N TRP A 82 9.66 -11.80 2.20
CA TRP A 82 8.65 -12.84 2.41
C TRP A 82 7.34 -12.48 1.73
N ASN A 83 7.08 -13.10 0.59
CA ASN A 83 5.86 -12.89 -0.17
C ASN A 83 4.67 -13.71 0.36
N PRO A 84 3.53 -13.06 0.63
CA PRO A 84 2.25 -13.74 0.77
C PRO A 84 1.89 -14.43 -0.55
N ARG A 85 1.25 -15.61 -0.46
CA ARG A 85 0.71 -16.33 -1.62
C ARG A 85 -0.25 -15.47 -2.48
N ALA A 86 -0.87 -14.46 -1.88
CA ALA A 86 -1.82 -13.59 -2.54
C ALA A 86 -1.17 -12.58 -3.52
N ASP A 87 0.15 -12.39 -3.47
CA ASP A 87 0.83 -11.49 -4.39
C ASP A 87 0.81 -12.03 -5.83
N VAL A 88 0.42 -11.18 -6.77
CA VAL A 88 0.40 -11.51 -8.20
C VAL A 88 1.81 -11.55 -8.80
N ASP A 89 2.70 -10.69 -8.31
CA ASP A 89 4.09 -10.56 -8.76
C ASP A 89 5.04 -10.61 -7.56
N ASN A 90 5.72 -11.76 -7.42
CA ASN A 90 6.66 -12.02 -6.34
C ASN A 90 8.04 -11.36 -6.54
N GLU A 91 8.32 -10.79 -7.70
CA GLU A 91 9.55 -10.04 -7.94
C GLU A 91 9.38 -8.57 -7.57
N THR A 92 8.24 -7.97 -7.98
CA THR A 92 7.96 -6.55 -7.73
C THR A 92 7.47 -6.28 -6.30
N SER A 93 6.65 -7.16 -5.73
CA SER A 93 6.08 -6.98 -4.39
C SER A 93 7.10 -6.75 -3.26
N PRO A 94 8.19 -7.56 -3.12
CA PRO A 94 9.15 -7.33 -2.04
C PRO A 94 9.91 -6.01 -2.20
N VAL A 95 10.12 -5.53 -3.43
CA VAL A 95 10.74 -4.22 -3.71
C VAL A 95 9.82 -3.11 -3.21
N SER A 96 8.56 -3.09 -3.66
CA SER A 96 7.57 -2.09 -3.25
C SER A 96 7.35 -2.07 -1.73
N ARG A 97 7.25 -3.26 -1.12
CA ARG A 97 7.12 -3.42 0.33
C ARG A 97 8.31 -2.81 1.07
N ARG A 98 9.54 -3.11 0.64
CA ARG A 98 10.75 -2.56 1.24
C ARG A 98 10.77 -1.05 1.12
N GLU A 99 10.52 -0.50 -0.07
CA GLU A 99 10.58 0.95 -0.32
C GLU A 99 9.58 1.74 0.54
N ILE A 100 8.33 1.30 0.60
CA ILE A 100 7.31 2.01 1.39
C ILE A 100 7.57 1.90 2.91
N LEU A 101 8.09 0.76 3.38
CA LEU A 101 8.43 0.57 4.80
C LEU A 101 9.73 1.27 5.19
N ASP A 102 10.70 1.37 4.29
CA ASP A 102 11.92 2.16 4.49
C ASP A 102 11.57 3.65 4.61
N ARG A 103 10.68 4.14 3.75
CA ARG A 103 10.14 5.50 3.84
C ARG A 103 9.39 5.73 5.15
N ALA A 104 8.50 4.80 5.52
CA ALA A 104 7.73 4.89 6.76
C ALA A 104 8.63 4.89 8.01
N GLU A 105 9.69 4.08 8.04
CA GLU A 105 10.67 4.10 9.13
C GLU A 105 11.44 5.43 9.17
N LYS A 106 11.98 5.87 8.01
CA LYS A 106 12.78 7.10 7.90
C LYS A 106 12.00 8.34 8.33
N GLU A 107 10.75 8.45 7.90
CA GLU A 107 9.89 9.60 8.17
C GLU A 107 9.08 9.44 9.46
N SER A 108 9.39 8.41 10.25
CA SER A 108 8.67 8.06 11.48
C SER A 108 7.16 8.04 11.26
N ALA A 109 6.66 7.48 10.16
CA ALA A 109 5.23 7.50 9.82
C ALA A 109 4.42 6.46 10.61
N VAL A 110 3.15 6.76 10.89
CA VAL A 110 2.18 5.75 11.35
C VAL A 110 1.85 4.82 10.18
N VAL A 111 2.09 3.53 10.33
CA VAL A 111 1.66 2.50 9.40
C VAL A 111 0.25 2.04 9.79
N ALA A 112 -0.72 2.34 8.93
CA ALA A 112 -2.09 1.84 9.01
C ALA A 112 -2.27 0.66 8.05
N SER A 113 -2.48 -0.55 8.58
CA SER A 113 -2.71 -1.77 7.80
C SER A 113 -3.92 -2.53 8.31
N GLY A 114 -4.82 -2.90 7.39
CA GLY A 114 -6.01 -3.70 7.71
C GLY A 114 -5.70 -5.16 8.09
N HIS A 115 -4.49 -5.64 7.78
CA HIS A 115 -4.06 -7.00 8.07
C HIS A 115 -3.23 -7.13 9.35
N PHE A 116 -2.80 -6.01 9.95
CA PHE A 116 -2.02 -6.03 11.18
C PHE A 116 -2.93 -6.17 12.41
N PRO A 117 -2.41 -6.61 13.58
CA PRO A 117 -3.20 -6.73 14.79
C PRO A 117 -3.96 -5.45 15.13
N LYS A 118 -5.21 -5.59 15.56
CA LYS A 118 -6.08 -4.44 15.90
C LYS A 118 -5.38 -3.56 16.96
N PRO A 119 -5.44 -2.21 16.81
CA PRO A 119 -6.31 -1.47 15.89
C PRO A 119 -5.76 -1.31 14.46
N GLY A 120 -4.62 -1.90 14.11
CA GLY A 120 -4.01 -1.81 12.78
C GLY A 120 -3.15 -0.56 12.57
N PHE A 121 -2.90 0.21 13.63
CA PHE A 121 -2.05 1.41 13.63
C PHE A 121 -0.82 1.18 14.49
N GLY A 122 0.34 1.51 13.96
CA GLY A 122 1.62 1.34 14.64
C GLY A 122 2.73 2.09 13.94
N ARG A 123 3.94 2.09 14.51
CA ARG A 123 5.14 2.67 13.88
C ARG A 123 6.21 1.59 13.70
N LEU A 124 7.10 1.83 12.76
CA LEU A 124 8.28 0.97 12.56
C LEU A 124 9.40 1.45 13.48
N SER A 125 10.03 0.52 14.18
CA SER A 125 11.20 0.79 15.01
C SER A 125 12.22 -0.34 14.87
N ARG A 126 13.49 -0.06 15.18
CA ARG A 126 14.53 -1.09 15.22
C ARG A 126 14.90 -1.44 16.64
N GLN A 127 14.96 -2.73 16.92
CA GLN A 127 15.47 -3.29 18.17
C GLN A 127 16.46 -4.40 17.81
N ASP A 128 17.72 -4.26 18.24
CA ASP A 128 18.80 -5.20 17.96
C ASP A 128 18.97 -5.51 16.45
N GLY A 129 18.83 -4.48 15.61
CA GLY A 129 18.91 -4.59 14.15
C GLY A 129 17.63 -5.11 13.47
N VAL A 130 16.67 -5.63 14.24
CA VAL A 130 15.39 -6.14 13.72
C VAL A 130 14.38 -5.00 13.61
N ARG A 131 13.85 -4.79 12.40
CA ARG A 131 12.73 -3.87 12.19
C ARG A 131 11.43 -4.50 12.69
N ARG A 132 10.75 -3.85 13.61
CA ARG A 132 9.48 -4.29 14.20
C ARG A 132 8.41 -3.25 13.92
N TRP A 133 7.20 -3.71 13.68
CA TRP A 133 6.02 -2.87 13.82
C TRP A 133 5.58 -2.90 15.28
N GLN A 134 5.39 -1.73 15.86
CA GLN A 134 4.92 -1.55 17.23
C GLN A 134 3.57 -0.84 17.19
N ALA A 135 2.54 -1.48 17.75
CA ALA A 135 1.22 -0.89 17.87
C ALA A 135 1.27 0.44 18.66
N LEU A 136 0.44 1.40 18.26
CA LEU A 136 0.19 2.64 19.01
C LEU A 136 -0.73 2.40 20.21
#